data_AF-A0A6B1AS30-F1
#
_entry.id   AF-A0A6B1AS30-F1
#
_cell.length_a   1.000
_cell.length_b   1.000
_cell.length_c   1.000
_cell.angle_alpha   90.00
_cell.angle_beta   90.00
_cell.angle_gamma   90.00
#
_symmetry.space_group_name_H-M   'P 1'
#
loop_
_entity.id
_entity.type
_entity.pdbx_description
1 polymer ?
#
loop_
_entity_poly.entity_id
_entity_poly.type
_entity_poly.pdbx_seq_one_letter_code
_entity_poly.pdbx_strand_id
1 'polypeptide(L)'
;MLYAHPDEAHRQAGVPVQGRSWSDAAYGDENLAGIVWENCEFERVRFERADLRQTVFVNCRFDDCEFLDCRLGETLFSGCSGAGAAISGGELYGVVIAKTQWERLAIARTGRNCVLSESGFGEIEFNGEGARQRALTLSGVCFERLRAENAEWTDGTAVELELANCYFSGAVFTRTALVGAKGRGLDFSEVRFESCNLFQSDFSGSRLRHAPGSIFAESVLEEADFSQAMLEGALFAQASGAKARFDKANLTSAMFPKAALREASFRDASAHTSVWREADLGGANLAGLDAFRGIFRNANMDGAEVSGASFACADLHGVKQSLEGADTREARGTLDWRAELERQSLAT
;
A
#
# COMPACT_ATOMS: atom_id res chain seq x y z
N MET A 1 34.19 16.74 33.31
CA MET A 1 33.24 17.78 33.76
C MET A 1 31.97 17.06 34.14
N LEU A 2 31.33 17.42 35.26
CA LEU A 2 30.04 16.85 35.66
C LEU A 2 29.01 17.19 34.57
N TYR A 3 28.52 16.18 33.85
CA TYR A 3 27.42 16.36 32.91
C TYR A 3 26.16 16.61 33.74
N ALA A 4 25.51 17.75 33.52
CA ALA A 4 24.26 18.08 34.20
C ALA A 4 23.23 17.02 33.83
N HIS A 5 22.70 16.32 34.83
CA HIS A 5 21.62 15.37 34.63
C HIS A 5 20.47 16.10 33.92
N PRO A 6 19.83 15.50 32.90
CA PRO A 6 18.71 16.13 32.20
C PRO A 6 17.64 16.67 33.18
N ASP A 7 17.43 15.95 34.29
CA ASP A 7 16.53 16.31 35.41
C ASP A 7 16.85 17.63 36.14
N GLU A 8 18.09 18.14 36.12
CA GLU A 8 18.40 19.44 36.76
C GLU A 8 17.77 20.63 36.02
N ALA A 9 17.47 20.48 34.72
CA ALA A 9 16.71 21.47 33.96
C ALA A 9 15.18 21.36 34.19
N HIS A 10 14.69 20.24 34.71
CA HIS A 10 13.26 19.91 34.85
C HIS A 10 12.56 20.42 36.11
N ARG A 11 13.30 20.86 37.13
CA ARG A 11 12.66 21.30 38.39
C ARG A 11 11.81 22.58 38.26
N GLN A 12 11.78 23.22 37.10
CA GLN A 12 10.81 24.27 36.78
C GLN A 12 9.80 23.75 35.76
N ALA A 13 8.65 23.32 36.25
CA ALA A 13 7.56 22.77 35.43
C ALA A 13 7.22 23.68 34.24
N GLY A 14 7.27 23.12 33.03
CA GLY A 14 6.74 23.74 31.81
C GLY A 14 7.73 24.57 30.98
N VAL A 15 9.00 24.68 31.38
CA VAL A 15 10.02 25.37 30.56
C VAL A 15 10.70 24.36 29.63
N PRO A 16 10.73 24.60 28.31
CA PRO A 16 11.47 23.75 27.39
C PRO A 16 12.97 23.75 27.69
N VAL A 17 13.61 22.60 27.56
CA VAL A 17 15.07 22.50 27.54
C VAL A 17 15.52 22.86 26.14
N GLN A 18 16.30 23.95 26.01
CA GLN A 18 16.66 24.51 24.71
C GLN A 18 18.17 24.55 24.47
N GLY A 19 18.60 24.20 23.25
CA GLY A 19 19.95 24.52 22.74
C GLY A 19 21.10 23.83 23.47
N ARG A 20 20.82 22.70 24.13
CA ARG A 20 21.82 21.96 24.92
C ARG A 20 22.29 20.71 24.18
N SER A 21 23.49 20.25 24.54
CA SER A 21 24.12 19.07 23.94
C SER A 21 24.48 18.04 25.00
N TRP A 22 24.24 16.77 24.69
CA TRP A 22 24.66 15.61 25.50
C TRP A 22 25.42 14.64 24.60
N SER A 23 26.57 14.18 25.08
CA SER A 23 27.37 13.19 24.37
C SER A 23 27.76 12.04 25.29
N ASP A 24 27.83 10.82 24.76
CA ASP A 24 28.39 9.63 25.43
C ASP A 24 27.72 9.31 26.78
N ALA A 25 26.39 9.48 26.86
CA ALA A 25 25.60 9.28 28.08
C ALA A 25 24.69 8.05 27.97
N ALA A 26 24.41 7.41 29.10
CA ALA A 26 23.42 6.33 29.19
C ALA A 26 22.40 6.65 30.28
N TYR A 27 21.12 6.67 29.91
CA TYR A 27 19.97 6.93 30.78
C TYR A 27 19.13 5.66 30.87
N GLY A 28 19.39 4.87 31.91
CA GLY A 28 18.70 3.61 32.19
C GLY A 28 17.57 3.82 33.21
N ASP A 29 16.36 3.37 32.90
CA ASP A 29 15.18 3.38 33.79
C ASP A 29 14.79 4.80 34.30
N GLU A 30 15.27 5.85 33.64
CA GLU A 30 15.01 7.24 34.00
C GLU A 30 13.58 7.68 33.66
N ASN A 31 13.01 8.56 34.50
CA ASN A 31 11.72 9.18 34.22
C ASN A 31 11.91 10.54 33.53
N LEU A 32 11.69 10.56 32.22
CA LEU A 32 11.83 11.71 31.35
C LEU A 32 10.47 12.14 30.76
N ALA A 33 9.36 11.72 31.36
CA ALA A 33 8.02 11.94 30.83
C ALA A 33 7.62 13.43 30.86
N GLY A 34 6.90 13.87 29.82
CA GLY A 34 6.33 15.22 29.73
C GLY A 34 7.34 16.33 29.43
N ILE A 35 8.60 15.97 29.16
CA ILE A 35 9.65 16.95 28.89
C ILE A 35 9.49 17.54 27.49
N VAL A 36 9.74 18.84 27.33
CA VAL A 36 9.88 19.48 26.02
C VAL A 36 11.36 19.80 25.76
N TRP A 37 11.92 19.24 24.70
CA TRP A 37 13.27 19.48 24.19
C TRP A 37 13.18 20.24 22.87
N GLU A 38 13.88 21.36 22.75
CA GLU A 38 13.90 22.14 21.50
C GLU A 38 15.33 22.46 21.08
N ASN A 39 15.65 22.24 19.80
CA ASN A 39 16.97 22.53 19.23
C ASN A 39 18.12 21.92 20.05
N CYS A 40 17.91 20.72 20.60
CA CYS A 40 18.90 20.02 21.41
C CYS A 40 19.68 19.00 20.57
N GLU A 41 20.90 18.70 20.98
CA GLU A 41 21.77 17.72 20.33
C GLU A 41 22.09 16.56 21.28
N PHE A 42 21.94 15.33 20.79
CA PHE A 42 22.29 14.10 21.47
C PHE A 42 23.25 13.34 20.55
N GLU A 43 24.40 12.94 21.08
CA GLU A 43 25.44 12.21 20.33
C GLU A 43 25.86 10.97 21.12
N ARG A 44 25.70 9.77 20.55
CA ARG A 44 26.01 8.50 21.25
C ARG A 44 25.32 8.39 22.61
N VAL A 45 24.08 8.86 22.71
CA VAL A 45 23.27 8.77 23.93
C VAL A 45 22.39 7.53 23.87
N ARG A 46 22.44 6.70 24.92
CA ARG A 46 21.58 5.52 25.07
C ARG A 46 20.48 5.77 26.09
N PHE A 47 19.22 5.73 25.68
CA PHE A 47 18.06 5.64 26.54
C PHE A 47 17.66 4.17 26.65
N GLU A 48 17.71 3.59 27.84
CA GLU A 48 17.38 2.17 28.06
C GLU A 48 16.25 2.08 29.09
N ARG A 49 15.10 1.50 28.72
CA ARG A 49 13.89 1.41 29.55
C ARG A 49 13.40 2.75 30.13
N ALA A 50 13.85 3.87 29.56
CA ALA A 50 13.47 5.20 30.00
C ALA A 50 11.97 5.45 29.74
N ASP A 51 11.33 6.16 30.66
CA ASP A 51 9.96 6.64 30.49
C ASP A 51 9.97 7.99 29.77
N LEU A 52 9.58 7.97 28.50
CA LEU A 52 9.54 9.16 27.64
C LEU A 52 8.09 9.54 27.31
N ARG A 53 7.09 9.04 28.04
CA ARG A 53 5.69 9.31 27.71
C ARG A 53 5.40 10.80 27.68
N GLN A 54 4.62 11.24 26.71
CA GLN A 54 4.22 12.65 26.53
C GLN A 54 5.40 13.62 26.35
N THR A 55 6.59 13.11 26.03
CA THR A 55 7.77 13.93 25.74
C THR A 55 7.65 14.54 24.35
N VAL A 56 8.18 15.74 24.17
CA VAL A 56 8.19 16.46 22.91
C VAL A 56 9.62 16.79 22.55
N PHE A 57 10.06 16.34 21.37
CA PHE A 57 11.33 16.72 20.75
C PHE A 57 11.03 17.56 19.51
N VAL A 58 11.50 18.80 19.48
CA VAL A 58 11.36 19.72 18.35
C VAL A 58 12.74 20.10 17.84
N ASN A 59 13.00 19.88 16.54
CA ASN A 59 14.26 20.23 15.88
C ASN A 59 15.50 19.68 16.60
N CYS A 60 15.41 18.50 17.20
CA CYS A 60 16.52 17.88 17.93
C CYS A 60 17.35 16.97 17.00
N ARG A 61 18.65 16.87 17.26
CA ARG A 61 19.57 15.95 16.56
C ARG A 61 19.93 14.78 17.46
N PHE A 62 19.85 13.56 16.93
CA PHE A 62 20.16 12.31 17.61
C PHE A 62 21.19 11.52 16.80
N ASP A 63 22.47 11.86 16.91
CA ASP A 63 23.50 11.11 16.18
C ASP A 63 23.94 9.90 17.01
N ASP A 64 23.95 8.71 16.39
CA ASP A 64 24.33 7.44 17.01
C ASP A 64 23.62 7.15 18.35
N CYS A 65 22.40 7.66 18.53
CA CYS A 65 21.63 7.48 19.76
C CYS A 65 20.77 6.22 19.72
N GLU A 66 20.60 5.56 20.86
CA GLU A 66 19.80 4.34 20.96
C GLU A 66 18.64 4.55 21.94
N PHE A 67 17.42 4.22 21.54
CA PHE A 67 16.26 4.10 22.42
C PHE A 67 15.89 2.62 22.51
N LEU A 68 16.24 1.97 23.62
CA LEU A 68 16.05 0.55 23.86
C LEU A 68 14.94 0.32 24.88
N ASP A 69 13.86 -0.35 24.49
CA ASP A 69 12.73 -0.70 25.37
C ASP A 69 12.10 0.49 26.11
N CYS A 70 12.16 1.68 25.51
CA CYS A 70 11.62 2.91 26.08
C CYS A 70 10.09 2.96 26.03
N ARG A 71 9.47 3.61 27.02
CA ARG A 71 8.03 3.90 27.01
C ARG A 71 7.78 5.20 26.26
N LEU A 72 7.45 5.11 24.97
CA LEU A 72 7.27 6.26 24.10
C LEU A 72 5.81 6.73 23.98
N GLY A 73 4.89 6.23 24.80
CA GLY A 73 3.46 6.55 24.67
C GLY A 73 3.18 8.06 24.57
N GLU A 74 2.49 8.50 23.51
CA GLU A 74 2.18 9.92 23.24
C GLU A 74 3.41 10.84 23.06
N THR A 75 4.57 10.29 22.68
CA THR A 75 5.77 11.09 22.38
C THR A 75 5.67 11.73 20.99
N LEU A 76 6.15 12.98 20.86
CA LEU A 76 6.26 13.72 19.60
C LEU A 76 7.72 13.91 19.21
N PHE A 77 8.10 13.47 18.02
CA PHE A 77 9.33 13.86 17.32
C PHE A 77 8.94 14.74 16.12
N SER A 78 9.30 16.02 16.16
CA SER A 78 8.98 16.99 15.09
C SER A 78 10.24 17.66 14.58
N GLY A 79 10.51 17.61 13.28
CA GLY A 79 11.70 18.26 12.70
C GLY A 79 13.04 17.65 13.17
N CYS A 80 13.01 16.48 13.78
CA CYS A 80 14.19 15.82 14.34
C CYS A 80 14.98 15.08 13.25
N SER A 81 16.28 14.91 13.48
CA SER A 81 17.17 14.15 12.60
C SER A 81 18.09 13.26 13.43
N GLY A 82 18.59 12.18 12.85
CA GLY A 82 19.58 11.35 13.52
C GLY A 82 20.28 10.40 12.56
N ALA A 83 21.56 10.65 12.32
CA ALA A 83 22.43 9.70 11.63
C ALA A 83 22.75 8.55 12.59
N GLY A 84 22.64 7.30 12.16
CA GLY A 84 22.92 6.13 13.03
C GLY A 84 21.99 5.93 14.24
N ALA A 85 21.04 6.81 14.53
CA ALA A 85 20.14 6.61 15.65
C ALA A 85 19.14 5.48 15.39
N ALA A 86 18.78 4.78 16.45
CA ALA A 86 17.86 3.65 16.43
C ALA A 86 16.85 3.75 17.58
N ILE A 87 15.58 3.52 17.27
CA ILE A 87 14.57 3.16 18.27
C ILE A 87 14.32 1.67 18.08
N SER A 88 14.42 0.89 19.15
CA SER A 88 14.29 -0.56 19.14
C SER A 88 13.72 -1.06 20.47
N GLY A 89 12.80 -2.02 20.43
CA GLY A 89 12.17 -2.51 21.64
C GLY A 89 11.18 -1.49 22.23
N GLY A 90 10.02 -1.98 22.66
CA GLY A 90 8.90 -1.15 23.14
C GLY A 90 7.70 -1.14 22.20
N GLU A 91 6.53 -0.82 22.77
CA GLU A 91 5.28 -0.67 22.04
C GLU A 91 5.05 0.83 21.78
N LEU A 92 4.94 1.22 20.51
CA LEU A 92 4.56 2.59 20.18
C LEU A 92 3.05 2.73 20.37
N TYR A 93 2.60 3.70 21.17
CA TYR A 93 1.18 4.00 21.32
C TYR A 93 0.99 5.50 21.28
N GLY A 94 0.22 6.02 20.31
CA GLY A 94 0.03 7.46 20.18
C GLY A 94 1.29 8.25 19.78
N VAL A 95 2.34 7.59 19.29
CA VAL A 95 3.61 8.25 18.92
C VAL A 95 3.44 9.00 17.61
N VAL A 96 3.93 10.24 17.56
CA VAL A 96 3.94 11.07 16.34
C VAL A 96 5.38 11.34 15.94
N ILE A 97 5.74 10.92 14.72
CA ILE A 97 7.03 11.21 14.09
C ILE A 97 6.74 12.00 12.81
N ALA A 98 7.03 13.30 12.82
CA ALA A 98 6.67 14.20 11.74
C ALA A 98 7.86 15.01 11.25
N LYS A 99 8.03 15.11 9.91
CA LYS A 99 9.10 15.92 9.29
C LYS A 99 10.50 15.53 9.76
N THR A 100 10.76 14.24 9.87
CA THR A 100 12.04 13.72 10.40
C THR A 100 12.82 12.94 9.35
N GLN A 101 14.12 12.79 9.59
CA GLN A 101 15.02 11.96 8.78
C GLN A 101 15.77 11.00 9.69
N TRP A 102 15.59 9.70 9.48
CA TRP A 102 16.27 8.65 10.26
C TRP A 102 16.96 7.67 9.35
N GLU A 103 18.20 7.30 9.69
CA GLU A 103 18.91 6.26 8.94
C GLU A 103 18.36 4.86 9.26
N ARG A 104 18.12 4.56 10.54
CA ARG A 104 17.56 3.28 10.99
C ARG A 104 16.40 3.46 11.96
N LEU A 105 15.31 2.73 11.75
CA LEU A 105 14.20 2.71 12.70
C LEU A 105 13.62 1.30 12.78
N ALA A 106 13.76 0.64 13.93
CA ALA A 106 13.31 -0.73 14.15
C ALA A 106 12.07 -0.75 15.06
N ILE A 107 10.89 -0.91 14.46
CA ILE A 107 9.62 -0.88 15.18
C ILE A 107 9.06 -2.29 15.28
N ALA A 108 9.14 -2.88 16.48
CA ALA A 108 8.60 -4.22 16.72
C ALA A 108 7.06 -4.23 16.69
N ARG A 109 6.40 -3.28 17.37
CA ARG A 109 4.93 -3.21 17.48
C ARG A 109 4.42 -1.78 17.56
N THR A 110 3.42 -1.45 16.75
CA THR A 110 2.62 -0.23 16.90
C THR A 110 1.21 -0.55 17.41
N GLY A 111 0.78 0.22 18.40
CA GLY A 111 -0.59 0.34 18.85
C GLY A 111 -1.32 1.48 18.15
N ARG A 112 -2.57 1.68 18.54
CA ARG A 112 -3.45 2.70 17.95
C ARG A 112 -2.85 4.11 18.05
N ASN A 113 -3.22 4.96 17.09
CA ASN A 113 -2.90 6.39 17.05
C ASN A 113 -1.41 6.72 16.82
N CYS A 114 -0.60 5.77 16.33
CA CYS A 114 0.74 6.11 15.87
C CYS A 114 0.67 6.77 14.49
N VAL A 115 1.41 7.87 14.32
CA VAL A 115 1.45 8.66 13.09
C VAL A 115 2.91 8.87 12.67
N LEU A 116 3.27 8.42 11.48
CA LEU A 116 4.52 8.83 10.82
C LEU A 116 4.12 9.67 9.61
N SER A 117 4.59 10.90 9.53
CA SER A 117 4.24 11.79 8.42
C SER A 117 5.41 12.62 7.92
N GLU A 118 5.43 12.88 6.61
CA GLU A 118 6.41 13.76 5.94
C GLU A 118 7.87 13.42 6.31
N SER A 119 8.16 12.14 6.54
CA SER A 119 9.44 11.68 7.06
C SER A 119 10.13 10.73 6.07
N GLY A 120 11.46 10.84 6.01
CA GLY A 120 12.31 9.95 5.22
C GLY A 120 13.02 8.96 6.12
N PHE A 121 13.08 7.70 5.68
CA PHE A 121 13.76 6.65 6.43
C PHE A 121 14.63 5.79 5.51
N GLY A 122 15.89 5.59 5.90
CA GLY A 122 16.89 4.89 5.09
C GLY A 122 16.81 3.35 5.16
N GLU A 123 16.63 2.80 6.35
CA GLU A 123 16.37 1.39 6.64
C GLU A 123 15.33 1.32 7.77
N ILE A 124 14.14 0.80 7.49
CA ILE A 124 13.15 0.48 8.53
C ILE A 124 13.01 -1.01 8.64
N GLU A 125 12.89 -1.48 9.88
CA GLU A 125 12.51 -2.86 10.15
C GLU A 125 11.20 -2.89 10.94
N PHE A 126 10.14 -3.43 10.32
CA PHE A 126 8.93 -3.87 11.00
C PHE A 126 9.01 -5.40 11.21
N ASN A 127 10.07 -5.85 11.87
CA ASN A 127 10.44 -7.26 11.95
C ASN A 127 10.17 -7.84 13.36
N GLY A 128 9.80 -9.12 13.40
CA GLY A 128 9.55 -9.91 14.62
C GLY A 128 8.36 -10.84 14.47
N GLU A 129 8.40 -12.01 15.10
CA GLU A 129 7.28 -12.96 15.09
C GLU A 129 6.04 -12.28 15.73
N GLY A 130 5.04 -11.95 14.92
CA GLY A 130 3.85 -11.20 15.38
C GLY A 130 4.02 -9.67 15.43
N ALA A 131 4.93 -9.10 14.62
CA ALA A 131 5.00 -7.66 14.37
C ALA A 131 3.68 -7.17 13.76
N ARG A 132 2.82 -6.63 14.62
CA ARG A 132 1.45 -6.22 14.31
C ARG A 132 1.36 -4.72 14.34
N GLN A 133 1.00 -4.14 13.21
CA GLN A 133 0.74 -2.72 13.04
C GLN A 133 -0.77 -2.53 12.96
N ARG A 134 -1.36 -2.03 14.05
CA ARG A 134 -2.81 -1.82 14.14
C ARG A 134 -3.13 -0.33 14.15
N ALA A 135 -3.87 0.13 13.15
CA ALA A 135 -4.25 1.54 13.01
C ALA A 135 -3.04 2.50 13.01
N LEU A 136 -1.96 2.08 12.35
CA LEU A 136 -0.80 2.92 12.06
C LEU A 136 -1.14 3.85 10.89
N THR A 137 -0.91 5.15 11.09
CA THR A 137 -1.06 6.16 10.04
C THR A 137 0.30 6.53 9.48
N LEU A 138 0.47 6.36 8.16
CA LEU A 138 1.63 6.79 7.39
C LEU A 138 1.15 7.79 6.35
N SER A 139 1.78 8.96 6.23
CA SER A 139 1.36 9.98 5.26
C SER A 139 2.55 10.70 4.65
N GLY A 140 2.72 10.60 3.33
CA GLY A 140 3.86 11.21 2.63
C GLY A 140 5.21 10.70 3.16
N VAL A 141 5.28 9.39 3.42
CA VAL A 141 6.48 8.73 3.93
C VAL A 141 7.16 7.99 2.78
N CYS A 142 8.48 8.18 2.68
CA CYS A 142 9.31 7.43 1.75
C CYS A 142 10.09 6.36 2.51
N PHE A 143 9.90 5.11 2.11
CA PHE A 143 10.66 3.97 2.57
C PHE A 143 11.63 3.52 1.49
N GLU A 144 12.93 3.68 1.77
CA GLU A 144 13.98 2.97 1.06
C GLU A 144 14.34 1.72 1.85
N ARG A 145 14.42 0.56 1.21
CA ARG A 145 14.85 -0.71 1.84
C ARG A 145 14.07 -1.10 3.11
N LEU A 146 12.77 -0.79 3.19
CA LEU A 146 11.93 -1.26 4.29
C LEU A 146 11.90 -2.78 4.32
N ARG A 147 12.16 -3.36 5.48
CA ARG A 147 12.04 -4.78 5.78
C ARG A 147 10.80 -4.97 6.66
N ALA A 148 9.81 -5.68 6.14
CA ALA A 148 8.55 -5.93 6.80
C ALA A 148 8.09 -7.37 6.51
N GLU A 149 9.03 -8.30 6.47
CA GLU A 149 8.77 -9.72 6.26
C GLU A 149 7.85 -10.26 7.36
N ASN A 150 6.77 -10.95 6.97
CA ASN A 150 5.73 -11.50 7.85
C ASN A 150 5.01 -10.46 8.73
N ALA A 151 5.15 -9.16 8.45
CA ALA A 151 4.47 -8.12 9.20
C ALA A 151 2.96 -8.15 8.93
N GLU A 152 2.16 -7.98 9.99
CA GLU A 152 0.70 -7.89 9.91
C GLU A 152 0.26 -6.43 10.04
N TRP A 153 -0.42 -5.90 9.04
CA TRP A 153 -0.94 -4.54 8.97
C TRP A 153 -2.46 -4.56 8.95
N THR A 154 -3.10 -4.11 10.03
CA THR A 154 -4.54 -4.22 10.18
C THR A 154 -5.18 -2.87 10.50
N ASP A 155 -6.24 -2.52 9.76
CA ASP A 155 -7.00 -1.29 9.94
C ASP A 155 -6.11 -0.01 9.88
N GLY A 156 -4.98 -0.08 9.17
CA GLY A 156 -4.01 1.01 9.02
C GLY A 156 -4.38 1.97 7.89
N THR A 157 -3.75 3.16 7.92
CA THR A 157 -3.87 4.15 6.85
C THR A 157 -2.49 4.54 6.37
N ALA A 158 -2.27 4.45 5.08
CA ALA A 158 -1.04 4.80 4.41
C ALA A 158 -1.43 5.61 3.17
N VAL A 159 -1.08 6.89 3.16
CA VAL A 159 -1.40 7.82 2.09
C VAL A 159 -0.11 8.31 1.45
N GLU A 160 -0.03 8.24 0.12
CA GLU A 160 1.11 8.71 -0.66
C GLU A 160 2.45 8.10 -0.19
N LEU A 161 2.42 6.80 0.11
CA LEU A 161 3.65 6.06 0.43
C LEU A 161 4.51 5.88 -0.81
N GLU A 162 5.82 6.11 -0.68
CA GLU A 162 6.79 5.72 -1.69
C GLU A 162 7.60 4.52 -1.20
N LEU A 163 7.56 3.42 -1.94
CA LEU A 163 8.23 2.17 -1.62
C LEU A 163 9.32 1.89 -2.65
N ALA A 164 10.57 1.89 -2.23
CA ALA A 164 11.72 1.57 -3.08
C ALA A 164 12.60 0.51 -2.43
N ASN A 165 12.88 -0.57 -3.16
CA ASN A 165 13.73 -1.68 -2.70
C ASN A 165 13.26 -2.34 -1.39
N CYS A 166 11.95 -2.34 -1.12
CA CYS A 166 11.37 -2.88 0.10
C CYS A 166 11.10 -4.40 0.00
N TYR A 167 11.08 -5.07 1.16
CA TYR A 167 10.90 -6.50 1.32
C TYR A 167 9.69 -6.80 2.19
N PHE A 168 8.69 -7.46 1.60
CA PHE A 168 7.41 -7.75 2.26
C PHE A 168 7.07 -9.26 2.26
N SER A 169 8.03 -10.16 2.06
CA SER A 169 7.75 -11.61 1.97
C SER A 169 6.89 -12.08 3.16
N GLY A 170 5.77 -12.72 2.87
CA GLY A 170 4.79 -13.20 3.87
C GLY A 170 3.95 -12.12 4.57
N ALA A 171 4.12 -10.83 4.24
CA ALA A 171 3.38 -9.76 4.87
C ALA A 171 1.87 -9.82 4.57
N VAL A 172 1.07 -9.37 5.52
CA VAL A 172 -0.40 -9.38 5.44
C VAL A 172 -0.93 -7.99 5.71
N PHE A 173 -1.67 -7.45 4.75
CA PHE A 173 -2.43 -6.21 4.90
C PHE A 173 -3.91 -6.56 4.92
N THR A 174 -4.59 -6.26 6.01
CA THR A 174 -6.03 -6.52 6.19
C THR A 174 -6.76 -5.21 6.48
N ARG A 175 -7.71 -4.83 5.61
CA ARG A 175 -8.49 -3.58 5.72
C ARG A 175 -7.62 -2.33 5.90
N THR A 176 -6.46 -2.33 5.24
CA THR A 176 -5.53 -1.20 5.28
C THR A 176 -5.75 -0.31 4.06
N ALA A 177 -5.79 1.00 4.27
CA ALA A 177 -5.78 1.98 3.20
C ALA A 177 -4.32 2.25 2.80
N LEU A 178 -4.02 2.14 1.52
CA LEU A 178 -2.73 2.34 0.85
C LEU A 178 -2.93 3.31 -0.33
N VAL A 179 -3.68 4.38 -0.07
CA VAL A 179 -4.15 5.33 -1.09
C VAL A 179 -2.97 6.10 -1.66
N GLY A 180 -2.82 6.14 -2.98
CA GLY A 180 -1.71 6.83 -3.62
C GLY A 180 -0.34 6.18 -3.42
N ALA A 181 -0.28 4.96 -2.85
CA ALA A 181 0.99 4.27 -2.63
C ALA A 181 1.69 3.92 -3.95
N LYS A 182 3.01 4.08 -4.02
CA LYS A 182 3.84 3.82 -5.19
C LYS A 182 4.83 2.72 -4.87
N GLY A 183 4.78 1.62 -5.64
CA GLY A 183 5.63 0.44 -5.48
C GLY A 183 5.94 -0.22 -6.82
N ARG A 184 6.44 0.56 -7.78
CA ARG A 184 6.69 0.10 -9.15
C ARG A 184 7.73 -1.03 -9.18
N GLY A 185 7.43 -2.08 -9.94
CA GLY A 185 8.33 -3.22 -10.14
C GLY A 185 8.59 -4.09 -8.90
N LEU A 186 7.91 -3.84 -7.78
CA LEU A 186 8.12 -4.62 -6.55
C LEU A 186 7.49 -6.01 -6.67
N ASP A 187 8.11 -6.98 -6.00
CA ASP A 187 7.57 -8.34 -5.89
C ASP A 187 6.69 -8.44 -4.64
N PHE A 188 5.37 -8.44 -4.84
CA PHE A 188 4.37 -8.69 -3.81
C PHE A 188 3.76 -10.10 -3.95
N SER A 189 4.48 -11.04 -4.57
CA SER A 189 3.92 -12.37 -4.87
C SER A 189 3.56 -13.17 -3.61
N GLU A 190 4.23 -12.90 -2.49
CA GLU A 190 3.99 -13.55 -1.20
C GLU A 190 3.21 -12.65 -0.23
N VAL A 191 2.70 -11.51 -0.70
CA VAL A 191 1.95 -10.55 0.11
C VAL A 191 0.45 -10.75 -0.07
N ARG A 192 -0.28 -10.66 1.04
CA ARG A 192 -1.75 -10.75 1.05
C ARG A 192 -2.37 -9.37 1.32
N PHE A 193 -3.14 -8.86 0.35
CA PHE A 193 -3.92 -7.63 0.47
C PHE A 193 -5.41 -7.94 0.64
N GLU A 194 -5.85 -8.18 1.87
CA GLU A 194 -7.22 -8.58 2.18
C GLU A 194 -8.10 -7.34 2.40
N SER A 195 -9.05 -7.10 1.48
CA SER A 195 -9.99 -5.97 1.57
C SER A 195 -9.29 -4.62 1.76
N CYS A 196 -8.16 -4.41 1.08
CA CYS A 196 -7.38 -3.17 1.17
C CYS A 196 -7.91 -2.10 0.22
N ASN A 197 -7.69 -0.84 0.57
CA ASN A 197 -7.98 0.29 -0.31
C ASN A 197 -6.68 0.79 -0.95
N LEU A 198 -6.44 0.42 -2.20
CA LEU A 198 -5.27 0.79 -3.01
C LEU A 198 -5.65 1.89 -4.02
N PHE A 199 -6.69 2.69 -3.75
CA PHE A 199 -7.16 3.77 -4.62
C PHE A 199 -6.02 4.70 -5.05
N GLN A 200 -5.95 5.04 -6.34
CA GLN A 200 -4.92 5.90 -6.93
C GLN A 200 -3.48 5.43 -6.70
N SER A 201 -3.25 4.15 -6.40
CA SER A 201 -1.90 3.59 -6.25
C SER A 201 -1.17 3.46 -7.59
N ASP A 202 0.15 3.33 -7.55
CA ASP A 202 0.97 2.96 -8.70
C ASP A 202 1.79 1.71 -8.39
N PHE A 203 1.36 0.61 -9.00
CA PHE A 203 1.99 -0.70 -8.91
C PHE A 203 2.38 -1.23 -10.30
N SER A 204 2.73 -0.32 -11.20
CA SER A 204 3.18 -0.68 -12.56
C SER A 204 4.36 -1.66 -12.50
N GLY A 205 4.31 -2.72 -13.30
CA GLY A 205 5.32 -3.78 -13.38
C GLY A 205 5.48 -4.66 -12.13
N SER A 206 4.66 -4.47 -11.10
CA SER A 206 4.73 -5.26 -9.86
C SER A 206 4.03 -6.61 -10.00
N ARG A 207 4.29 -7.53 -9.06
CA ARG A 207 3.62 -8.85 -9.00
C ARG A 207 2.70 -8.94 -7.80
N LEU A 208 1.43 -9.27 -7.98
CA LEU A 208 0.47 -9.46 -6.89
C LEU A 208 -0.30 -10.77 -7.07
N ARG A 209 -0.32 -11.63 -6.06
CA ARG A 209 -0.99 -12.95 -6.15
C ARG A 209 -2.24 -13.07 -5.27
N HIS A 210 -2.46 -12.16 -4.33
CA HIS A 210 -3.56 -12.29 -3.38
C HIS A 210 -4.10 -10.93 -2.95
N ALA A 211 -5.21 -10.49 -3.54
CA ALA A 211 -5.86 -9.24 -3.19
C ALA A 211 -7.42 -9.29 -3.20
N PRO A 212 -8.07 -10.25 -2.50
CA PRO A 212 -9.52 -10.40 -2.54
C PRO A 212 -10.21 -9.19 -1.89
N GLY A 213 -11.28 -8.72 -2.54
CA GLY A 213 -12.08 -7.58 -2.11
C GLY A 213 -11.33 -6.24 -2.06
N SER A 214 -10.13 -6.16 -2.64
CA SER A 214 -9.33 -4.94 -2.63
C SER A 214 -9.73 -3.95 -3.72
N ILE A 215 -9.52 -2.66 -3.46
CA ILE A 215 -9.92 -1.55 -4.33
C ILE A 215 -8.68 -0.98 -5.02
N PHE A 216 -8.56 -1.17 -6.32
CA PHE A 216 -7.55 -0.60 -7.22
C PHE A 216 -8.14 0.52 -8.11
N ALA A 217 -9.24 1.16 -7.68
CA ALA A 217 -9.87 2.19 -8.49
C ALA A 217 -8.89 3.36 -8.76
N GLU A 218 -8.88 3.86 -9.99
CA GLU A 218 -8.00 4.93 -10.48
C GLU A 218 -6.49 4.64 -10.30
N SER A 219 -6.10 3.37 -10.13
CA SER A 219 -4.69 2.99 -9.96
C SER A 219 -3.97 2.80 -11.30
N VAL A 220 -2.64 2.93 -11.27
CA VAL A 220 -1.74 2.64 -12.39
C VAL A 220 -1.12 1.26 -12.18
N LEU A 221 -1.45 0.33 -13.08
CA LEU A 221 -1.16 -1.10 -13.03
C LEU A 221 -0.55 -1.59 -14.35
N GLU A 222 0.06 -0.68 -15.11
CA GLU A 222 0.64 -0.97 -16.43
C GLU A 222 1.72 -2.05 -16.28
N GLU A 223 1.66 -3.09 -17.11
CA GLU A 223 2.58 -4.24 -17.07
C GLU A 223 2.60 -5.02 -15.74
N ALA A 224 1.67 -4.77 -14.81
CA ALA A 224 1.57 -5.53 -13.57
C ALA A 224 1.18 -7.00 -13.83
N ASP A 225 1.73 -7.91 -13.02
CA ASP A 225 1.51 -9.35 -13.11
C ASP A 225 0.63 -9.86 -11.96
N PHE A 226 -0.63 -10.07 -12.29
CA PHE A 226 -1.68 -10.72 -11.51
C PHE A 226 -1.95 -12.17 -11.97
N SER A 227 -1.02 -12.83 -12.66
CA SER A 227 -1.22 -14.21 -13.11
C SER A 227 -1.49 -15.13 -11.91
N GLN A 228 -2.48 -16.01 -12.00
CA GLN A 228 -2.91 -16.91 -10.91
C GLN A 228 -3.35 -16.18 -9.62
N ALA A 229 -3.64 -14.87 -9.70
CA ALA A 229 -3.99 -14.10 -8.52
C ALA A 229 -5.40 -14.40 -8.02
N MET A 230 -5.59 -14.36 -6.70
CA MET A 230 -6.88 -14.36 -6.02
C MET A 230 -7.39 -12.92 -5.91
N LEU A 231 -8.39 -12.57 -6.73
CA LEU A 231 -8.91 -11.21 -6.91
C LEU A 231 -10.45 -11.18 -6.81
N GLU A 232 -11.04 -12.12 -6.08
CA GLU A 232 -12.48 -12.23 -5.92
C GLU A 232 -13.06 -10.93 -5.36
N GLY A 233 -14.02 -10.33 -6.06
CA GLY A 233 -14.66 -9.09 -5.66
C GLY A 233 -13.76 -7.83 -5.72
N ALA A 234 -12.55 -7.91 -6.30
CA ALA A 234 -11.69 -6.74 -6.43
C ALA A 234 -12.25 -5.68 -7.39
N LEU A 235 -11.97 -4.40 -7.12
CA LEU A 235 -12.50 -3.25 -7.87
C LEU A 235 -11.38 -2.48 -8.59
N PHE A 236 -11.38 -2.51 -9.91
CA PHE A 236 -10.43 -1.83 -10.82
C PHE A 236 -11.09 -0.68 -11.60
N ALA A 237 -12.08 -0.01 -11.01
CA ALA A 237 -12.80 1.08 -11.69
C ALA A 237 -11.84 2.18 -12.17
N GLN A 238 -11.87 2.52 -13.45
CA GLN A 238 -11.00 3.55 -14.06
C GLN A 238 -9.49 3.31 -13.87
N ALA A 239 -9.05 2.09 -13.56
CA ALA A 239 -7.63 1.78 -13.48
C ALA A 239 -6.97 1.78 -14.87
N SER A 240 -5.71 2.24 -14.96
CA SER A 240 -4.84 2.01 -16.13
C SER A 240 -4.11 0.70 -15.93
N GLY A 241 -4.24 -0.24 -16.86
CA GLY A 241 -3.63 -1.57 -16.77
C GLY A 241 -3.21 -2.08 -18.14
N ALA A 242 -2.70 -1.20 -19.00
CA ALA A 242 -2.20 -1.60 -20.31
C ALA A 242 -1.15 -2.71 -20.16
N LYS A 243 -1.28 -3.79 -20.94
CA LYS A 243 -0.40 -4.97 -20.89
C LYS A 243 -0.30 -5.67 -19.52
N ALA A 244 -1.20 -5.39 -18.58
CA ALA A 244 -1.27 -6.14 -17.34
C ALA A 244 -1.66 -7.60 -17.60
N ARG A 245 -1.18 -8.52 -16.76
CA ARG A 245 -1.39 -9.96 -16.91
C ARG A 245 -2.26 -10.51 -15.79
N PHE A 246 -3.40 -11.05 -16.13
CA PHE A 246 -4.36 -11.72 -15.25
C PHE A 246 -4.53 -13.20 -15.62
N ASP A 247 -3.53 -13.79 -16.28
CA ASP A 247 -3.60 -15.17 -16.76
C ASP A 247 -3.92 -16.14 -15.62
N LYS A 248 -4.99 -16.93 -15.75
CA LYS A 248 -5.45 -17.90 -14.73
C LYS A 248 -5.85 -17.27 -13.38
N ALA A 249 -6.08 -15.96 -13.33
CA ALA A 249 -6.54 -15.30 -12.12
C ALA A 249 -7.99 -15.68 -11.78
N ASN A 250 -8.32 -15.68 -10.49
CA ASN A 250 -9.70 -15.72 -10.03
C ASN A 250 -10.25 -14.29 -9.90
N LEU A 251 -11.05 -13.89 -10.88
CA LEU A 251 -11.73 -12.60 -11.01
C LEU A 251 -13.23 -12.72 -10.72
N THR A 252 -13.66 -13.75 -9.98
CA THR A 252 -15.07 -13.94 -9.65
C THR A 252 -15.63 -12.69 -8.95
N SER A 253 -16.70 -12.12 -9.51
CA SER A 253 -17.33 -10.86 -9.07
C SER A 253 -16.42 -9.63 -9.08
N ALA A 254 -15.25 -9.69 -9.74
CA ALA A 254 -14.39 -8.52 -9.89
C ALA A 254 -15.03 -7.47 -10.82
N MET A 255 -14.68 -6.21 -10.63
CA MET A 255 -15.30 -5.06 -11.29
C MET A 255 -14.24 -4.19 -11.97
N PHE A 256 -14.37 -3.99 -13.28
CA PHE A 256 -13.50 -3.21 -14.16
C PHE A 256 -14.23 -2.07 -14.90
N PRO A 257 -15.20 -1.34 -14.29
CA PRO A 257 -15.93 -0.33 -15.04
C PRO A 257 -14.98 0.79 -15.50
N LYS A 258 -15.00 1.09 -16.80
CA LYS A 258 -14.13 2.11 -17.44
C LYS A 258 -12.63 1.88 -17.26
N ALA A 259 -12.19 0.66 -16.95
CA ALA A 259 -10.77 0.34 -16.85
C ALA A 259 -10.11 0.38 -18.24
N ALA A 260 -8.88 0.90 -18.33
CA ALA A 260 -8.08 0.95 -19.55
C ALA A 260 -7.11 -0.23 -19.58
N LEU A 261 -7.49 -1.32 -20.24
CA LEU A 261 -6.84 -2.64 -20.21
C LEU A 261 -6.39 -3.07 -21.61
N ARG A 262 -5.96 -2.11 -22.43
CA ARG A 262 -5.47 -2.39 -23.79
C ARG A 262 -4.31 -3.37 -23.75
N GLU A 263 -4.33 -4.36 -24.63
CA GLU A 263 -3.30 -5.40 -24.74
C GLU A 263 -3.08 -6.21 -23.43
N ALA A 264 -3.97 -6.10 -22.45
CA ALA A 264 -3.90 -6.91 -21.23
C ALA A 264 -4.22 -8.38 -21.54
N SER A 265 -3.73 -9.29 -20.70
CA SER A 265 -3.97 -10.73 -20.85
C SER A 265 -4.85 -11.25 -19.73
N PHE A 266 -5.88 -12.01 -20.08
CA PHE A 266 -6.84 -12.65 -19.18
C PHE A 266 -6.98 -14.15 -19.51
N ARG A 267 -5.91 -14.76 -20.05
CA ARG A 267 -5.96 -16.12 -20.56
C ARG A 267 -6.34 -17.10 -19.46
N ASP A 268 -7.31 -17.97 -19.73
CA ASP A 268 -7.80 -18.99 -18.80
C ASP A 268 -8.23 -18.43 -17.42
N ALA A 269 -8.55 -17.13 -17.33
CA ALA A 269 -9.01 -16.53 -16.08
C ALA A 269 -10.48 -16.91 -15.79
N SER A 270 -10.83 -17.00 -14.50
CA SER A 270 -12.22 -17.21 -14.07
C SER A 270 -12.83 -15.86 -13.67
N ALA A 271 -13.70 -15.32 -14.50
CA ALA A 271 -14.35 -14.02 -14.34
C ALA A 271 -15.87 -14.15 -14.19
N HIS A 272 -16.34 -15.18 -13.49
CA HIS A 272 -17.75 -15.39 -13.18
C HIS A 272 -18.38 -14.12 -12.57
N THR A 273 -19.55 -13.71 -13.07
CA THR A 273 -20.33 -12.55 -12.56
C THR A 273 -19.56 -11.22 -12.46
N SER A 274 -18.47 -11.09 -13.22
CA SER A 274 -17.64 -9.87 -13.27
C SER A 274 -18.29 -8.74 -14.08
N VAL A 275 -17.83 -7.50 -13.85
CA VAL A 275 -18.41 -6.30 -14.48
C VAL A 275 -17.35 -5.53 -15.26
N TRP A 276 -17.53 -5.36 -16.56
CA TRP A 276 -16.59 -4.74 -17.52
C TRP A 276 -17.21 -3.56 -18.26
N ARG A 277 -18.20 -2.90 -17.66
CA ARG A 277 -18.94 -1.82 -18.31
C ARG A 277 -18.00 -0.73 -18.81
N GLU A 278 -18.08 -0.43 -20.10
CA GLU A 278 -17.28 0.63 -20.73
C GLU A 278 -15.75 0.43 -20.57
N ALA A 279 -15.28 -0.78 -20.29
CA ALA A 279 -13.86 -1.09 -20.23
C ALA A 279 -13.22 -1.07 -21.63
N ASP A 280 -11.97 -0.61 -21.73
CA ASP A 280 -11.18 -0.70 -22.95
C ASP A 280 -10.28 -1.95 -22.92
N LEU A 281 -10.70 -3.00 -23.61
CA LEU A 281 -10.01 -4.27 -23.80
C LEU A 281 -9.44 -4.38 -25.22
N GLY A 282 -9.16 -3.25 -25.90
CA GLY A 282 -8.61 -3.25 -27.25
C GLY A 282 -7.31 -4.07 -27.34
N GLY A 283 -7.29 -5.09 -28.21
CA GLY A 283 -6.16 -6.00 -28.37
C GLY A 283 -5.90 -6.95 -27.19
N ALA A 284 -6.79 -7.03 -26.21
CA ALA A 284 -6.60 -7.91 -25.05
C ALA A 284 -6.64 -9.39 -25.42
N ASN A 285 -5.88 -10.23 -24.70
CA ASN A 285 -5.96 -11.68 -24.85
C ASN A 285 -7.00 -12.26 -23.86
N LEU A 286 -8.16 -12.63 -24.36
CA LEU A 286 -9.26 -13.23 -23.58
C LEU A 286 -9.39 -14.74 -23.84
N ALA A 287 -8.38 -15.40 -24.43
CA ALA A 287 -8.46 -16.81 -24.79
C ALA A 287 -8.74 -17.68 -23.56
N GLY A 288 -9.76 -18.53 -23.63
CA GLY A 288 -10.18 -19.38 -22.50
C GLY A 288 -10.76 -18.64 -21.28
N LEU A 289 -11.00 -17.32 -21.35
CA LEU A 289 -11.66 -16.58 -20.27
C LEU A 289 -13.04 -17.17 -19.97
N ASP A 290 -13.32 -17.50 -18.71
CA ASP A 290 -14.66 -17.88 -18.28
C ASP A 290 -15.40 -16.71 -17.62
N ALA A 291 -16.21 -16.01 -18.42
CA ALA A 291 -16.99 -14.85 -18.00
C ALA A 291 -18.49 -15.18 -17.89
N PHE A 292 -18.84 -16.37 -17.39
CA PHE A 292 -20.23 -16.75 -17.14
C PHE A 292 -21.00 -15.66 -16.36
N ARG A 293 -22.11 -15.19 -16.92
CA ARG A 293 -22.93 -14.08 -16.39
C ARG A 293 -22.17 -12.74 -16.21
N GLY A 294 -21.07 -12.54 -16.92
CA GLY A 294 -20.35 -11.27 -16.93
C GLY A 294 -21.15 -10.14 -17.59
N ILE A 295 -20.83 -8.89 -17.24
CA ILE A 295 -21.49 -7.69 -17.79
C ILE A 295 -20.47 -6.86 -18.59
N PHE A 296 -20.51 -6.93 -19.91
CA PHE A 296 -19.58 -6.22 -20.83
C PHE A 296 -20.24 -5.06 -21.57
N ARG A 297 -21.27 -4.45 -20.99
CA ARG A 297 -22.01 -3.38 -21.68
C ARG A 297 -21.09 -2.26 -22.15
N ASN A 298 -21.13 -1.96 -23.44
CA ASN A 298 -20.30 -0.96 -24.12
C ASN A 298 -18.79 -1.16 -23.93
N ALA A 299 -18.32 -2.37 -23.59
CA ALA A 299 -16.89 -2.66 -23.55
C ALA A 299 -16.30 -2.60 -24.97
N ASN A 300 -15.16 -1.94 -25.11
CA ASN A 300 -14.38 -1.99 -26.33
C ASN A 300 -13.54 -3.27 -26.34
N MET A 301 -13.78 -4.16 -27.29
CA MET A 301 -12.98 -5.40 -27.44
C MET A 301 -12.34 -5.47 -28.83
N ASP A 302 -12.13 -4.32 -29.49
CA ASP A 302 -11.57 -4.27 -30.84
C ASP A 302 -10.20 -4.97 -30.88
N GLY A 303 -10.08 -6.00 -31.72
CA GLY A 303 -8.85 -6.78 -31.86
C GLY A 303 -8.56 -7.75 -30.71
N ALA A 304 -9.46 -7.94 -29.75
CA ALA A 304 -9.25 -8.89 -28.65
C ALA A 304 -9.26 -10.36 -29.15
N GLU A 305 -8.45 -11.22 -28.56
CA GLU A 305 -8.44 -12.66 -28.85
C GLU A 305 -9.46 -13.37 -27.94
N VAL A 306 -10.50 -13.97 -28.51
CA VAL A 306 -11.62 -14.57 -27.74
C VAL A 306 -11.74 -16.09 -27.93
N SER A 307 -10.73 -16.74 -28.52
CA SER A 307 -10.76 -18.17 -28.81
C SER A 307 -10.96 -19.00 -27.53
N GLY A 308 -12.02 -19.80 -27.49
CA GLY A 308 -12.36 -20.63 -26.33
C GLY A 308 -12.89 -19.86 -25.12
N ALA A 309 -13.10 -18.54 -25.22
CA ALA A 309 -13.73 -17.77 -24.15
C ALA A 309 -15.20 -18.17 -23.97
N SER A 310 -15.70 -18.12 -22.74
CA SER A 310 -17.10 -18.34 -22.38
C SER A 310 -17.73 -17.02 -21.95
N PHE A 311 -18.70 -16.55 -22.72
CA PHE A 311 -19.61 -15.45 -22.41
C PHE A 311 -21.03 -15.96 -22.16
N ALA A 312 -21.16 -17.21 -21.69
CA ALA A 312 -22.45 -17.82 -21.45
C ALA A 312 -23.30 -16.98 -20.46
N CYS A 313 -24.55 -16.70 -20.83
CA CYS A 313 -25.46 -15.83 -20.09
C CYS A 313 -24.93 -14.39 -19.83
N ALA A 314 -23.90 -13.94 -20.55
CA ALA A 314 -23.33 -12.61 -20.38
C ALA A 314 -24.23 -11.51 -20.97
N ASP A 315 -24.05 -10.28 -20.48
CA ASP A 315 -24.64 -9.08 -21.07
C ASP A 315 -23.62 -8.35 -21.94
N LEU A 316 -23.81 -8.44 -23.26
CA LEU A 316 -22.90 -7.94 -24.29
C LEU A 316 -23.46 -6.72 -25.05
N HIS A 317 -24.48 -6.02 -24.52
CA HIS A 317 -25.05 -4.86 -25.22
C HIS A 317 -23.99 -3.80 -25.54
N GLY A 318 -23.92 -3.38 -26.81
CA GLY A 318 -22.98 -2.34 -27.25
C GLY A 318 -21.56 -2.84 -27.53
N VAL A 319 -21.28 -4.14 -27.32
CA VAL A 319 -20.07 -4.79 -27.83
C VAL A 319 -20.18 -4.90 -29.35
N LYS A 320 -19.17 -4.41 -30.08
CA LYS A 320 -19.14 -4.39 -31.55
C LYS A 320 -18.18 -5.40 -32.17
N GLN A 321 -17.44 -6.16 -31.36
CA GLN A 321 -16.47 -7.12 -31.84
C GLN A 321 -17.15 -8.40 -32.35
N SER A 322 -16.53 -9.09 -33.32
CA SER A 322 -16.85 -10.50 -33.60
C SER A 322 -16.44 -11.37 -32.41
N LEU A 323 -17.33 -12.28 -31.99
CA LEU A 323 -17.10 -13.25 -30.92
C LEU A 323 -16.99 -14.68 -31.46
N GLU A 324 -16.54 -14.82 -32.71
CA GLU A 324 -16.33 -16.13 -33.32
C GLU A 324 -15.29 -16.94 -32.54
N GLY A 325 -15.62 -18.21 -32.25
CA GLY A 325 -14.80 -19.08 -31.42
C GLY A 325 -15.00 -18.93 -29.91
N ALA A 326 -15.90 -18.04 -29.47
CA ALA A 326 -16.34 -17.96 -28.07
C ALA A 326 -17.72 -18.62 -27.87
N ASP A 327 -17.99 -19.14 -26.67
CA ASP A 327 -19.32 -19.60 -26.27
C ASP A 327 -20.18 -18.42 -25.84
N THR A 328 -21.15 -18.03 -26.66
CA THR A 328 -22.09 -16.94 -26.36
C THR A 328 -23.51 -17.46 -26.07
N ARG A 329 -23.66 -18.72 -25.64
CA ARG A 329 -25.00 -19.29 -25.36
C ARG A 329 -25.74 -18.46 -24.31
N GLU A 330 -27.01 -18.17 -24.59
CA GLU A 330 -27.87 -17.35 -23.73
C GLU A 330 -27.36 -15.93 -23.44
N ALA A 331 -26.31 -15.48 -24.13
CA ALA A 331 -25.83 -14.11 -24.01
C ALA A 331 -26.84 -13.13 -24.60
N ARG A 332 -26.93 -11.94 -24.01
CA ARG A 332 -27.83 -10.86 -24.45
C ARG A 332 -27.04 -9.78 -25.16
N GLY A 333 -27.69 -9.06 -26.08
CA GLY A 333 -27.05 -7.94 -26.78
C GLY A 333 -26.10 -8.33 -27.91
N THR A 334 -26.01 -9.62 -28.25
CA THR A 334 -25.21 -10.19 -29.35
C THR A 334 -25.78 -9.94 -30.75
N LEU A 335 -26.68 -8.95 -30.91
CA LEU A 335 -27.26 -8.69 -32.22
C LEU A 335 -26.16 -8.34 -33.21
N ASP A 336 -26.21 -9.03 -34.35
CA ASP A 336 -25.28 -8.92 -35.46
C ASP A 336 -25.14 -7.45 -35.88
N TRP A 337 -24.15 -6.76 -35.33
CA TRP A 337 -23.91 -5.34 -35.58
C TRP A 337 -23.62 -5.09 -37.06
N ARG A 338 -23.18 -6.12 -37.81
CA ARG A 338 -23.07 -6.06 -39.28
C ARG A 338 -24.44 -5.95 -39.93
N ALA A 339 -25.43 -6.71 -39.48
CA ALA A 339 -26.81 -6.59 -39.96
C ALA A 339 -27.43 -5.21 -39.63
N GLU A 340 -27.04 -4.59 -38.51
CA GLU A 340 -27.48 -3.25 -38.13
C GLU A 340 -26.77 -2.14 -38.94
N LEU A 341 -25.46 -2.28 -39.19
CA LEU A 341 -24.71 -1.38 -40.07
C LEU A 341 -25.13 -1.49 -41.53
N GLU A 342 -25.42 -2.69 -42.02
CA GLU A 342 -25.98 -2.90 -43.36
C GLU A 342 -27.33 -2.21 -43.49
N ARG A 343 -28.22 -2.35 -42.50
CA ARG A 343 -29.50 -1.60 -42.46
C ARG A 343 -29.32 -0.09 -42.45
N GLN A 344 -28.33 0.42 -41.72
CA GLN A 344 -28.06 1.87 -41.66
C GLN A 344 -27.42 2.39 -42.96
N SER A 345 -26.54 1.62 -43.60
CA SER A 345 -25.91 1.98 -44.87
C SER A 345 -26.90 1.94 -46.07
N LEU A 346 -27.91 1.07 -46.02
CA LEU A 346 -28.99 1.00 -47.01
C LEU A 346 -30.05 2.09 -46.82
N ALA A 347 -30.02 2.80 -45.69
CA ALA A 347 -30.97 3.87 -45.35
C ALA A 347 -30.43 5.29 -45.61
N THR A 348 -29.24 5.42 -46.23
CA THR A 348 -28.61 6.71 -46.57
C THR A 348 -28.54 6.90 -48.09
#